data_AF-A0A978VBF0-F1
#
_entry.id   AF-A0A978VBF0-F1
#
_cell.length_a   1.000
_cell.length_b   1.000
_cell.length_c   1.000
_cell.angle_alpha   90.00
_cell.angle_beta   90.00
_cell.angle_gamma   90.00
#
_symmetry.space_group_name_H-M   'P 1'
#
loop_
_entity.id
_entity.type
_entity.pdbx_description
1 polymer ?
#
loop_
_entity_poly.entity_id
_entity_poly.type
_entity_poly.pdbx_seq_one_letter_code
_entity_poly.pdbx_strand_id
1 'polypeptide(L)'
;MAKGLIWATAEDLAMNRGQVLCLYRQLLRSLNSPNLPLSFAARLAKKAELRAIFVVASEERSLHNIQDLMDAAHYSLSLLRKGEIPKYIQ
;
A
#
# COMPACT_ATOMS: atom_id res chain seq x y z
N MET A 1 -9.35 -23.67 0.41
CA MET A 1 -8.97 -22.48 -0.38
C MET A 1 -8.36 -21.48 0.58
N ALA A 2 -7.02 -21.42 0.60
CA ALA A 2 -6.22 -20.78 1.64
C ALA A 2 -6.40 -19.25 1.62
N LYS A 3 -6.87 -18.71 2.75
CA LYS A 3 -6.85 -17.27 3.02
C LYS A 3 -5.39 -16.82 3.11
N GLY A 4 -4.96 -15.97 2.18
CA GLY A 4 -3.60 -15.40 2.16
C GLY A 4 -3.24 -14.82 3.53
N LEU A 5 -2.16 -15.34 4.10
CA LEU A 5 -1.60 -14.93 5.39
C LEU A 5 -0.98 -13.55 5.25
N ILE A 6 -1.72 -12.53 5.70
CA ILE A 6 -1.26 -11.15 5.77
C ILE A 6 -0.09 -11.08 6.79
N TRP A 7 1.12 -11.21 6.28
CA TRP A 7 2.38 -10.67 6.82
C TRP A 7 2.77 -11.17 8.21
N ALA A 8 3.47 -12.31 8.21
CA ALA A 8 4.29 -12.95 9.26
C ALA A 8 3.73 -13.09 10.70
N THR A 9 3.97 -14.29 11.26
CA THR A 9 3.62 -14.87 12.60
C THR A 9 2.22 -14.61 13.16
N ALA A 10 1.65 -15.58 13.90
CA ALA A 10 0.29 -15.46 14.45
C ALA A 10 0.12 -14.30 15.45
N GLU A 11 1.21 -13.85 16.09
CA GLU A 11 1.24 -12.74 17.05
C GLU A 11 1.41 -11.37 16.35
N ASP A 12 2.30 -11.27 15.36
CA ASP A 12 2.47 -10.05 14.55
C ASP A 12 1.29 -9.82 13.59
N LEU A 13 0.59 -10.89 13.16
CA LEU A 13 -0.60 -10.82 12.30
C LEU A 13 -1.70 -9.93 12.87
N ALA A 14 -1.89 -9.92 14.20
CA ALA A 14 -2.96 -9.16 14.83
C ALA A 14 -2.63 -7.66 14.90
N MET A 15 -1.37 -7.33 15.19
CA MET A 15 -0.88 -5.95 15.26
C MET A 15 -0.71 -5.32 13.88
N ASN A 16 -0.05 -6.01 12.96
CA ASN A 16 0.28 -5.46 11.64
C ASN A 16 -0.94 -5.37 10.72
N ARG A 17 -1.89 -6.30 10.82
CA ARG A 17 -3.08 -6.31 9.96
C ARG A 17 -3.92 -5.04 10.07
N GLY A 18 -4.09 -4.51 11.29
CA GLY A 18 -4.81 -3.25 11.50
C GLY A 18 -4.12 -2.08 10.79
N GLN A 19 -2.80 -1.98 10.95
CA GLN A 19 -1.99 -0.93 10.34
C GLN A 19 -1.95 -1.04 8.80
N VAL A 20 -1.70 -2.25 8.27
CA VAL A 20 -1.66 -2.53 6.82
C VAL A 20 -3.00 -2.19 6.17
N LEU A 21 -4.12 -2.62 6.75
CA LEU A 21 -5.46 -2.30 6.22
C LEU A 21 -5.80 -0.81 6.34
N CYS A 22 -5.32 -0.14 7.38
CA CYS A 22 -5.46 1.31 7.51
C CYS A 22 -4.68 2.01 6.40
N LEU A 23 -3.41 1.63 6.20
CA LEU A 23 -2.51 2.21 5.21
C LEU A 23 -3.03 2.00 3.79
N TYR A 24 -3.49 0.78 3.47
CA TYR A 24 -4.15 0.45 2.20
C TYR A 24 -5.35 1.37 1.91
N ARG A 25 -6.25 1.54 2.89
CA ARG A 25 -7.41 2.42 2.74
C ARG A 25 -7.01 3.89 2.58
N GLN A 26 -5.99 4.34 3.32
CA GLN A 26 -5.49 5.70 3.22
C GLN A 26 -4.84 5.98 1.85
N LEU A 27 -4.09 5.03 1.30
CA LEU A 27 -3.50 5.13 -0.04
C LEU A 27 -4.59 5.16 -1.12
N LEU A 28 -5.57 4.25 -1.07
CA LEU A 28 -6.72 4.26 -2.00
C LEU A 28 -7.52 5.57 -1.95
N ARG A 29 -7.72 6.11 -0.75
CA ARG A 29 -8.41 7.40 -0.57
C ARG A 29 -7.57 8.56 -1.11
N SER A 30 -6.26 8.55 -0.87
CA SER A 30 -5.36 9.59 -1.35
C SER A 30 -5.28 9.60 -2.88
N LEU A 31 -5.25 8.45 -3.54
CA LEU A 31 -5.33 8.33 -5.01
C LEU A 31 -6.64 8.88 -5.60
N ASN A 32 -7.69 9.03 -4.81
CA ASN A 32 -8.95 9.68 -5.20
C ASN A 32 -8.97 11.18 -4.93
N SER A 33 -7.95 11.73 -4.28
CA SER A 33 -7.92 13.14 -3.91
C SER A 33 -7.94 14.04 -5.16
N PRO A 34 -8.82 15.05 -5.23
CA PRO A 34 -8.83 15.99 -6.35
C PRO A 34 -7.52 16.78 -6.45
N ASN A 35 -6.72 16.84 -5.38
CA ASN A 35 -5.42 17.52 -5.35
C ASN A 35 -4.34 16.81 -6.17
N LEU A 36 -4.54 15.54 -6.54
CA LEU A 36 -3.63 14.84 -7.44
C LEU A 36 -3.98 15.18 -8.90
N PRO A 37 -3.01 15.57 -9.74
CA PRO A 37 -3.23 15.88 -11.16
C PRO A 37 -3.36 14.60 -12.00
N LEU A 38 -4.29 13.72 -11.62
CA LEU A 38 -4.55 12.44 -12.28
C LEU A 38 -5.91 12.47 -13.00
N SER A 39 -5.91 12.05 -14.26
CA SER A 39 -7.14 11.76 -15.00
C SER A 39 -7.90 10.58 -14.36
N PHE A 40 -9.18 10.44 -14.67
CA PHE A 40 -9.99 9.33 -14.15
C PHE A 40 -9.38 7.96 -14.49
N ALA A 41 -8.94 7.76 -15.75
CA ALA A 41 -8.29 6.53 -16.18
C ALA A 41 -6.99 6.28 -15.41
N ALA A 42 -6.16 7.31 -15.21
CA ALA A 42 -4.92 7.19 -14.45
C ALA A 42 -5.17 6.82 -12.98
N ARG A 43 -6.22 7.37 -12.35
CA ARG A 43 -6.62 6.99 -10.98
C ARG A 43 -7.03 5.52 -10.90
N LEU A 44 -7.79 5.04 -11.89
CA LEU A 44 -8.21 3.64 -11.93
C LEU A 44 -7.00 2.71 -12.07
N ALA A 45 -6.08 3.02 -12.97
CA ALA A 45 -4.84 2.27 -13.17
C ALA A 45 -4.00 2.24 -11.89
N LYS A 46 -3.74 3.39 -11.25
CA LYS A 46 -2.96 3.45 -10.00
C LYS A 46 -3.60 2.69 -8.84
N LYS A 47 -4.93 2.66 -8.75
CA LYS A 47 -5.59 1.80 -7.75
C LYS A 47 -5.45 0.32 -8.06
N ALA A 48 -5.45 -0.07 -9.34
CA ALA A 48 -5.23 -1.46 -9.73
C ALA A 48 -3.79 -1.89 -9.41
N GLU A 49 -2.80 -1.05 -9.72
CA GLU A 49 -1.40 -1.24 -9.33
C GLU A 49 -1.25 -1.38 -7.81
N LEU A 50 -1.84 -0.46 -7.03
CA LEU A 50 -1.79 -0.52 -5.56
C LEU A 50 -2.38 -1.84 -5.03
N ARG A 51 -3.50 -2.31 -5.59
CA ARG A 51 -4.08 -3.60 -5.22
C ARG A 51 -3.15 -4.76 -5.53
N ALA A 52 -2.55 -4.77 -6.72
CA ALA A 52 -1.60 -5.80 -7.11
C ALA A 52 -0.40 -5.83 -6.18
N ILE A 53 0.15 -4.66 -5.83
CA ILE A 53 1.24 -4.54 -4.85
C ILE A 53 0.83 -5.16 -3.53
N PHE A 54 -0.33 -4.77 -2.96
CA PHE A 54 -0.79 -5.31 -1.66
C PHE A 54 -1.09 -6.81 -1.68
N VAL A 55 -1.48 -7.38 -2.83
CA VAL A 55 -1.66 -8.82 -2.99
C VAL A 55 -0.31 -9.55 -3.00
N VAL A 56 0.65 -9.10 -3.82
CA VAL A 56 1.99 -9.71 -3.88
C VAL A 56 2.70 -9.56 -2.55
N ALA A 57 2.67 -8.35 -2.01
CA ALA A 57 3.06 -8.02 -0.66
C ALA A 57 2.57 -9.10 0.27
N SER A 58 1.26 -9.40 0.31
CA SER A 58 0.62 -10.31 1.29
C SER A 58 1.28 -11.67 1.46
N GLU A 59 2.08 -12.14 0.50
CA GLU A 59 2.80 -13.42 0.57
C GLU A 59 4.16 -13.33 1.30
N GLU A 60 4.66 -12.12 1.57
CA GLU A 60 5.92 -11.86 2.24
C GLU A 60 5.92 -12.33 3.71
N ARG A 61 7.07 -12.89 4.13
CA ARG A 61 7.29 -13.47 5.46
C ARG A 61 8.54 -12.95 6.14
N SER A 62 9.46 -12.33 5.41
CA SER A 62 10.64 -11.66 5.96
C SER A 62 10.21 -10.40 6.72
N LEU A 63 10.52 -10.34 8.02
CA LEU A 63 10.25 -9.16 8.84
C LEU A 63 10.93 -7.90 8.30
N HIS A 64 12.13 -8.05 7.75
CA HIS A 64 12.87 -6.95 7.14
C HIS A 64 12.15 -6.41 5.89
N ASN A 65 11.73 -7.31 4.99
CA ASN A 65 11.04 -6.91 3.77
C ASN A 65 9.66 -6.30 4.09
N ILE A 66 8.96 -6.86 5.09
CA ILE A 66 7.71 -6.30 5.60
C ILE A 66 7.91 -4.86 6.06
N GLN A 67 8.95 -4.59 6.85
CA GLN A 67 9.28 -3.26 7.33
C GLN A 67 9.58 -2.30 6.16
N ASP A 68 10.42 -2.73 5.21
CA ASP A 68 10.77 -1.92 4.05
C ASP A 68 9.54 -1.55 3.20
N LEU A 69 8.62 -2.50 3.03
CA LEU A 69 7.39 -2.25 2.30
C LEU A 69 6.41 -1.34 3.07
N MET A 70 6.37 -1.43 4.41
CA MET A 70 5.63 -0.48 5.24
C MET A 70 6.19 0.94 5.10
N ASP A 71 7.51 1.09 5.13
CA ASP A 71 8.19 2.37 4.98
C ASP A 71 7.96 2.97 3.58
N ALA A 72 8.04 2.13 2.54
CA ALA A 72 7.72 2.54 1.17
C ALA A 72 6.25 3.00 1.04
N ALA A 73 5.31 2.30 1.68
CA ALA A 73 3.90 2.65 1.67
C ALA A 73 3.62 3.94 2.46
N HIS A 74 4.29 4.15 3.61
CA HIS A 74 4.22 5.40 4.38
C HIS A 74 4.80 6.58 3.61
N TYR A 75 5.97 6.40 2.97
CA TYR A 75 6.57 7.40 2.11
C TYR A 75 5.66 7.77 0.95
N SER A 76 5.12 6.77 0.23
CA SER A 76 4.18 6.97 -0.87
C SER A 76 2.93 7.75 -0.42
N LEU A 77 2.37 7.40 0.72
CA LEU A 77 1.22 8.10 1.29
C LEU A 77 1.55 9.57 1.60
N SER A 78 2.75 9.85 2.11
CA SER A 78 3.19 11.21 2.41
C SER A 78 3.24 12.09 1.16
N LEU A 79 3.73 11.56 0.03
CA LEU A 79 3.74 12.25 -1.26
C LEU A 79 2.33 12.47 -1.79
N LEU A 80 1.49 11.43 -1.78
CA LEU A 80 0.12 11.55 -2.26
C LEU A 80 -0.69 12.58 -1.48
N ARG A 81 -0.45 12.73 -0.16
CA ARG A 81 -1.07 13.77 0.66
C ARG A 81 -0.61 15.18 0.29
N LYS A 82 0.60 15.34 -0.24
CA LYS A 82 1.12 16.60 -0.80
C LYS A 82 0.62 16.89 -2.21
N GLY A 83 -0.17 15.99 -2.81
CA GLY A 83 -0.58 16.10 -4.22
C GLY A 83 0.53 15.67 -5.19
N GLU A 84 1.57 15.01 -4.70
CA GLU A 84 2.68 14.50 -5.49
C GLU A 84 2.46 13.02 -5.82
N ILE A 85 2.85 12.61 -7.02
CA ILE A 85 2.83 11.21 -7.43
C ILE A 85 4.21 10.63 -7.13
N PRO A 86 4.32 9.53 -6.35
CA PRO A 86 5.59 8.85 -6.15
C PRO A 86 6.21 8.50 -7.51
N LYS A 87 7.36 9.11 -7.79
CA LYS A 87 8.17 8.78 -8.97
C LYS A 87 8.91 7.49 -8.64
N TYR A 88 8.92 6.54 -9.57
CA TYR A 88 9.67 5.29 -9.42
C TYR A 88 11.11 5.62 -8.98
N ILE A 89 11.54 5.03 -7.85
CA ILE A 89 12.96 4.75 -7.68
C ILE A 89 13.21 3.59 -8.64
N GLN A 90 13.97 3.87 -9.69
CA GLN A 90 14.40 2.86 -10.68
C GLN A 90 15.36 1.86 -10.03
#